data_AF-A0A7W1D9T6-F1
#
_entry.id   AF-A0A7W1D9T6-F1
#
_cell.length_a   1.000
_cell.length_b   1.000
_cell.length_c   1.000
_cell.angle_alpha   90.00
_cell.angle_beta   90.00
_cell.angle_gamma   90.00
#
_symmetry.space_group_name_H-M   'P 1'
#
loop_
_entity.id
_entity.type
_entity.pdbx_description
1 polymer ?
#
loop_
_entity_poly.entity_id
_entity_poly.type
_entity_poly.pdbx_seq_one_letter_code
_entity_poly.pdbx_strand_id
1 'polypeptide(L)'
;MFSRFPRRNLATNKHERTRNYFHFFFVSFRVYSWLIFLAFLLFFAACTNEYQPIAAEQQFEKKYIEPPEQQKIPASKTALKICADPNNLPFSNEKREGFENKIADLIGREMNLPVEYTWWAQRRGFFRNTLRAGLCDVVIGVAEQF
;
A
#
# COMPACT_ATOMS: atom_id res chain seq x y z
N MET A 1 -55.04 -23.56 1.07
CA MET A 1 -54.42 -24.78 0.51
C MET A 1 -53.40 -25.28 1.53
N PHE A 2 -53.86 -26.02 2.54
CA PHE A 2 -52.98 -26.69 3.52
C PHE A 2 -53.22 -28.19 3.37
N SER A 3 -52.31 -28.84 2.65
CA SER A 3 -52.32 -30.28 2.42
C SER A 3 -51.95 -31.02 3.70
N ARG A 4 -52.85 -31.91 4.11
CA ARG A 4 -52.61 -33.00 5.05
C ARG A 4 -51.39 -33.82 4.60
N PHE A 5 -50.49 -34.13 5.53
CA PHE A 5 -49.59 -35.28 5.40
C PHE A 5 -49.76 -36.22 6.60
N PRO A 6 -49.83 -37.54 6.39
CA PRO A 6 -50.31 -38.49 7.38
C PRO A 6 -49.17 -39.07 8.25
N ARG A 7 -49.49 -39.41 9.50
CA ARG A 7 -48.71 -40.30 10.36
C ARG A 7 -48.94 -41.77 9.99
N ARG A 8 -47.86 -42.56 9.85
CA ARG A 8 -47.77 -44.01 10.17
C ARG A 8 -46.35 -44.28 10.67
N ASN A 9 -46.16 -44.60 11.96
CA ASN A 9 -46.19 -45.94 12.58
C ASN A 9 -45.15 -46.91 12.00
N LEU A 10 -44.19 -47.33 12.83
CA LEU A 10 -44.00 -48.74 13.23
C LEU A 10 -42.67 -48.93 13.98
N ALA A 11 -42.79 -49.24 15.26
CA ALA A 11 -41.73 -49.83 16.05
C ALA A 11 -41.64 -51.33 15.76
N THR A 12 -40.44 -51.88 15.56
CA THR A 12 -40.03 -53.23 15.97
C THR A 12 -38.48 -53.23 16.02
N ASN A 13 -37.89 -53.22 17.21
CA ASN A 13 -37.51 -54.38 18.04
C ASN A 13 -35.99 -54.64 17.92
N LYS A 14 -35.23 -54.00 18.82
CA LYS A 14 -33.78 -53.71 18.74
C LYS A 14 -32.91 -54.69 19.53
N HIS A 15 -33.49 -55.74 20.14
CA HIS A 15 -32.87 -56.29 21.36
C HIS A 15 -32.06 -57.59 21.24
N GLU A 16 -32.05 -58.30 20.11
CA GLU A 16 -31.40 -59.64 20.04
C GLU A 16 -30.11 -59.73 19.20
N ARG A 17 -29.69 -58.65 18.52
CA ARG A 17 -28.47 -58.63 17.67
C ARG A 17 -27.25 -57.97 18.34
N THR A 18 -27.14 -57.99 19.67
CA THR A 18 -26.13 -57.19 20.39
C THR A 18 -24.96 -57.99 20.98
N ARG A 19 -25.01 -59.33 20.99
CA ARG A 19 -23.97 -60.14 21.67
C ARG A 19 -22.77 -60.53 20.81
N ASN A 20 -22.91 -60.59 19.48
CA ASN A 20 -21.83 -60.94 18.55
C ASN A 20 -21.12 -59.73 17.91
N TYR A 21 -21.61 -58.51 18.13
CA TYR A 21 -21.01 -57.27 17.60
C TYR A 21 -19.85 -56.76 18.46
N PHE A 22 -19.83 -57.07 19.77
CA PHE A 22 -18.93 -56.43 20.73
C PHE A 22 -17.47 -56.90 20.63
N HIS A 23 -17.25 -58.18 20.28
CA HIS A 23 -15.89 -58.72 20.14
C HIS A 23 -15.26 -58.39 18.77
N PHE A 24 -16.09 -58.27 17.73
CA PHE A 24 -15.66 -57.79 16.40
C PHE A 24 -15.34 -56.28 16.43
N PHE A 25 -16.02 -55.53 17.30
CA PHE A 25 -15.77 -54.10 17.49
C PHE A 25 -14.39 -53.80 18.05
N PHE A 26 -13.90 -54.56 19.04
CA PHE A 26 -12.63 -54.26 19.71
C PHE A 26 -11.38 -54.49 18.85
N VAL A 27 -11.40 -55.48 17.95
CA VAL A 27 -10.28 -55.75 17.02
C VAL A 27 -10.29 -54.75 15.87
N SER A 28 -11.46 -54.45 15.28
CA SER A 28 -11.57 -53.41 14.26
C SER A 28 -11.23 -52.02 14.80
N PHE A 29 -11.60 -51.65 16.04
CA PHE A 29 -11.30 -50.31 16.57
C PHE A 29 -9.81 -50.08 16.77
N ARG A 30 -9.01 -51.09 17.16
CA ARG A 30 -7.54 -50.96 17.29
C ARG A 30 -6.85 -50.85 15.94
N VAL A 31 -7.32 -51.58 14.92
CA VAL A 31 -6.74 -51.56 13.57
C VAL A 31 -7.15 -50.30 12.81
N TYR A 32 -8.42 -49.89 12.90
CA TYR A 32 -8.89 -48.63 12.31
C TYR A 32 -8.31 -47.41 13.04
N SER A 33 -8.15 -47.45 14.36
CA SER A 33 -7.49 -46.37 15.10
C SER A 33 -6.02 -46.24 14.71
N TRP A 34 -5.29 -47.36 14.53
CA TRP A 34 -3.91 -47.32 14.03
C TRP A 34 -3.82 -46.84 12.59
N LEU A 35 -4.70 -47.28 11.68
CA LEU A 35 -4.71 -46.81 10.29
C LEU A 35 -5.09 -45.33 10.18
N ILE A 36 -6.00 -44.84 11.02
CA ILE A 36 -6.35 -43.42 11.09
C ILE A 36 -5.18 -42.62 11.67
N PHE A 37 -4.49 -43.10 12.71
CA PHE A 37 -3.30 -42.44 13.26
C PHE A 37 -2.13 -42.42 12.27
N LEU A 38 -1.91 -43.52 11.53
CA LEU A 38 -0.91 -43.60 10.45
C LEU A 38 -1.26 -42.65 9.30
N ALA A 39 -2.53 -42.59 8.89
CA ALA A 39 -2.99 -41.62 7.90
C ALA A 39 -2.84 -40.18 8.40
N PHE A 40 -3.12 -39.89 9.68
CA PHE A 40 -2.94 -38.56 10.26
C PHE A 40 -1.46 -38.18 10.41
N LEU A 41 -0.59 -39.13 10.78
CA LEU A 41 0.86 -38.94 10.80
C LEU A 41 1.43 -38.74 9.40
N LEU A 42 0.95 -39.48 8.39
CA LEU A 42 1.35 -39.27 6.99
C LEU A 42 0.82 -37.94 6.44
N PHE A 43 -0.37 -37.51 6.85
CA PHE A 43 -0.93 -36.21 6.48
C PHE A 43 -0.17 -35.05 7.16
N PHE A 44 0.15 -35.16 8.45
CA PHE A 44 0.98 -34.17 9.15
C PHE A 44 2.43 -34.16 8.66
N ALA A 45 3.02 -35.32 8.33
CA ALA A 45 4.36 -35.39 7.73
C ALA A 45 4.39 -34.85 6.30
N ALA A 46 3.32 -35.05 5.51
CA ALA A 46 3.15 -34.40 4.21
C ALA A 46 2.98 -32.88 4.31
N CYS A 47 2.62 -32.35 5.49
CA CYS A 47 2.54 -30.91 5.75
C CYS A 47 3.82 -30.31 6.36
N THR A 48 4.83 -31.10 6.76
CA THR A 48 6.09 -30.55 7.30
C THR A 48 7.20 -30.38 6.26
N ASN A 49 6.97 -30.74 4.99
CA ASN A 49 8.02 -30.72 3.97
C ASN A 49 7.87 -29.61 2.91
N GLU A 50 7.43 -28.43 3.33
CA GLU A 50 7.60 -27.18 2.57
C GLU A 50 7.49 -25.94 3.48
N TYR A 51 7.99 -26.02 4.72
CA TYR A 51 8.42 -24.81 5.42
C TYR A 51 9.89 -24.59 5.10
N GLN A 52 10.15 -24.09 3.90
CA GLN A 52 11.44 -23.47 3.57
C GLN A 52 11.59 -22.27 4.51
N PRO A 53 12.56 -22.26 5.45
CA PRO A 53 12.93 -21.01 6.07
C PRO A 53 13.39 -20.11 4.92
N ILE A 54 12.74 -18.97 4.75
CA ILE A 54 13.17 -17.95 3.80
C ILE A 54 14.45 -17.34 4.39
N ALA A 55 15.56 -18.08 4.28
CA ALA A 55 16.92 -17.68 4.60
C ALA A 55 17.57 -16.99 3.38
N ALA A 56 16.76 -16.26 2.64
CA ALA A 56 17.18 -15.39 1.57
C ALA A 56 16.30 -14.17 1.70
N GLU A 57 16.87 -13.05 2.18
CA GLU A 57 16.38 -11.75 1.76
C GLU A 57 16.17 -11.85 0.26
N GLN A 58 14.92 -11.88 -0.20
CA GLN A 58 14.66 -11.47 -1.57
C GLN A 58 15.00 -9.99 -1.58
N GLN A 59 16.26 -9.72 -1.87
CA GLN A 59 16.73 -8.44 -2.34
C GLN A 59 15.89 -8.15 -3.58
N PHE A 60 14.75 -7.51 -3.37
CA PHE A 60 14.20 -6.58 -4.34
C PHE A 60 15.29 -5.55 -4.52
N GLU A 61 16.27 -5.87 -5.37
CA GLU A 61 17.23 -4.91 -5.87
C GLU A 61 16.35 -3.84 -6.50
N LYS A 62 16.13 -2.75 -5.76
CA LYS A 62 15.51 -1.56 -6.30
C LYS A 62 16.40 -1.22 -7.48
N LYS A 63 15.94 -1.57 -8.67
CA LYS A 63 16.57 -1.15 -9.90
C LYS A 63 16.28 0.33 -10.00
N TYR A 64 17.12 1.12 -9.34
CA TYR A 64 17.11 2.55 -9.45
C TYR A 64 17.41 2.85 -10.91
N ILE A 65 16.38 3.27 -11.65
CA ILE A 65 16.62 3.96 -12.91
C ILE A 65 17.35 5.23 -12.49
N GLU A 66 18.62 5.38 -12.90
CA GLU A 66 19.34 6.62 -12.65
C GLU A 66 18.45 7.77 -13.16
N PRO A 67 18.19 8.79 -12.33
CA PRO A 67 17.43 9.95 -12.77
C PRO A 67 18.10 10.47 -14.05
N PRO A 68 17.33 10.80 -15.10
CA PRO A 68 17.91 11.33 -16.33
C PRO A 68 18.78 12.53 -15.98
N GLU A 69 19.95 12.63 -16.61
CA GLU A 69 20.87 13.75 -16.42
C GLU A 69 20.10 15.07 -16.63
N GLN A 70 19.93 15.84 -15.56
CA GLN A 70 19.20 17.10 -15.60
C GLN A 70 20.17 18.20 -16.01
N GLN A 71 19.78 19.00 -17.00
CA GLN A 71 20.53 20.20 -17.37
C GLN A 71 20.61 21.13 -16.15
N LYS A 72 21.82 21.39 -15.66
CA LYS A 72 22.05 22.24 -14.51
C LYS A 72 21.89 23.71 -14.92
N ILE A 73 20.77 24.31 -14.53
CA ILE A 73 20.50 25.74 -14.77
C ILE A 73 21.18 26.53 -13.62
N PRO A 74 22.07 27.49 -13.91
CA PRO A 74 22.69 28.30 -12.87
C PRO A 74 21.66 29.27 -12.27
N ALA A 75 21.61 29.34 -10.94
CA ALA A 75 20.75 30.29 -10.24
C ALA A 75 21.21 31.74 -10.45
N SER A 76 20.25 32.67 -10.44
CA SER A 76 20.51 34.10 -10.51
C SER A 76 21.33 34.59 -9.31
N LYS A 77 22.30 35.48 -9.56
CA LYS A 77 23.09 36.17 -8.53
C LYS A 77 22.61 37.59 -8.24
N THR A 78 21.66 38.11 -9.01
CA THR A 78 21.21 39.51 -8.96
C THR A 78 19.80 39.67 -8.43
N ALA A 79 19.03 38.58 -8.38
CA ALA A 79 17.65 38.55 -7.90
C ALA A 79 17.28 37.14 -7.43
N LEU A 80 16.42 37.04 -6.42
CA LEU A 80 15.77 35.79 -6.03
C LEU A 80 14.54 35.59 -6.92
N LYS A 81 14.65 34.72 -7.92
CA LYS A 81 13.58 34.44 -8.89
C LYS A 81 12.68 33.31 -8.41
N ILE A 82 11.40 33.59 -8.23
CA ILE A 82 10.43 32.68 -7.62
C ILE A 82 9.36 32.30 -8.63
N CYS A 83 9.08 31.01 -8.76
CA CYS A 83 7.89 30.54 -9.46
C CYS A 83 6.71 30.54 -8.48
N ALA A 84 5.62 31.22 -8.81
CA ALA A 84 4.44 31.29 -7.95
C ALA A 84 3.15 31.36 -8.76
N ASP A 85 2.02 31.01 -8.13
CA ASP A 85 0.71 31.13 -8.75
C ASP A 85 0.11 32.53 -8.52
N PRO A 86 -0.36 33.22 -9.58
CA PRO A 86 -0.95 34.56 -9.47
C PRO A 86 -2.27 34.62 -8.69
N ASN A 87 -2.96 33.49 -8.49
CA ASN A 87 -4.28 33.42 -7.88
C ASN A 87 -4.48 32.15 -7.03
N ASN A 88 -3.62 31.94 -6.04
CA ASN A 88 -3.64 30.76 -5.18
C ASN A 88 -3.51 31.14 -3.69
N LEU A 89 -4.39 32.02 -3.21
CA LEU A 89 -4.47 32.26 -1.78
C LEU A 89 -4.90 30.98 -1.03
N PRO A 90 -4.38 30.72 0.18
CA PRO A 90 -3.57 31.63 1.01
C PRO A 90 -2.05 31.63 0.68
N PHE A 91 -1.60 30.83 -0.29
CA PHE A 91 -0.17 30.62 -0.60
C PHE A 91 0.44 31.86 -1.28
N SER A 92 -0.06 32.23 -2.46
CA SER A 92 0.46 33.34 -3.25
C SER A 92 -0.59 34.02 -4.12
N ASN A 93 -0.37 35.29 -4.46
CA ASN A 93 -1.08 35.96 -5.55
C ASN A 93 -0.26 37.12 -6.15
N GLU A 94 -0.70 37.68 -7.28
CA GLU A 94 -0.02 38.83 -7.94
C GLU A 94 0.08 40.07 -7.05
N LYS A 95 -0.87 40.23 -6.12
CA LYS A 95 -0.86 41.31 -5.12
C LYS A 95 0.10 41.06 -3.95
N ARG A 96 0.76 39.89 -3.91
CA ARG A 96 1.72 39.46 -2.89
C ARG A 96 1.14 39.38 -1.48
N GLU A 97 -0.13 39.03 -1.36
CA GLU A 97 -0.87 38.95 -0.08
C GLU A 97 -0.69 37.59 0.62
N GLY A 98 -0.23 36.58 -0.11
CA GLY A 98 -0.08 35.21 0.38
C GLY A 98 1.10 35.01 1.35
N PHE A 99 1.07 33.93 2.12
CA PHE A 99 2.14 33.67 3.09
C PHE A 99 3.46 33.27 2.42
N GLU A 100 3.42 32.58 1.28
CA GLU A 100 4.63 32.24 0.52
C GLU A 100 5.28 33.50 -0.05
N ASN A 101 4.50 34.52 -0.41
CA ASN A 101 5.04 35.82 -0.81
C ASN A 101 5.81 36.50 0.32
N LYS A 102 5.32 36.39 1.57
CA LYS A 102 6.02 36.97 2.73
C LYS A 102 7.29 36.21 3.07
N ILE A 103 7.30 34.89 2.93
CA ILE A 103 8.48 34.05 3.10
C ILE A 103 9.53 34.40 2.03
N ALA A 104 9.10 34.50 0.78
CA ALA A 104 9.93 34.96 -0.33
C ALA A 104 10.61 36.32 -0.04
N ASP A 105 9.83 37.30 0.41
CA ASP A 105 10.34 38.62 0.77
C ASP A 105 11.31 38.57 1.96
N LEU A 106 11.09 37.67 2.93
CA LEU A 106 12.02 37.46 4.05
C LEU A 106 13.35 36.89 3.57
N ILE A 107 13.32 35.86 2.72
CA ILE A 107 14.53 35.22 2.16
C ILE A 107 15.30 36.22 1.29
N GLY A 108 14.61 36.96 0.42
CA GLY A 108 15.25 37.97 -0.44
C GLY A 108 15.96 39.05 0.39
N ARG A 109 15.34 39.53 1.47
CA ARG A 109 15.97 40.48 2.40
C ARG A 109 17.22 39.93 3.07
N GLU A 110 17.17 38.69 3.56
CA GLU A 110 18.33 38.04 4.19
C GLU A 110 19.49 37.84 3.20
N MET A 111 19.17 37.52 1.95
CA MET A 111 20.16 37.35 0.88
C MET A 111 20.64 38.67 0.26
N ASN A 112 20.06 39.82 0.65
CA ASN A 112 20.25 41.11 0.00
C ASN A 112 20.01 41.07 -1.52
N LEU A 113 18.96 40.34 -1.94
CA LEU A 113 18.54 40.21 -3.33
C LEU A 113 17.09 40.71 -3.51
N PRO A 114 16.79 41.45 -4.59
CA PRO A 114 15.42 41.76 -4.95
C PRO A 114 14.66 40.47 -5.30
N VAL A 115 13.37 40.44 -4.97
CA VAL A 115 12.49 39.29 -5.28
C VAL A 115 11.74 39.55 -6.58
N GLU A 116 11.89 38.61 -7.52
CA GLU A 116 11.20 38.62 -8.82
C GLU A 116 10.30 37.40 -8.94
N TYR A 117 9.07 37.60 -9.42
CA TYR A 117 8.10 36.53 -9.57
C TYR A 117 7.91 36.16 -11.03
N THR A 118 7.95 34.86 -11.31
CA THR A 118 7.39 34.24 -12.51
C THR A 118 6.02 33.68 -12.18
N TRP A 119 4.98 34.33 -12.66
CA TRP A 119 3.60 33.93 -12.41
C TRP A 119 3.17 32.83 -13.37
N TRP A 120 2.79 31.68 -12.81
CA TRP A 120 2.22 30.57 -13.56
C TRP A 120 1.25 29.79 -12.68
N ALA A 121 0.09 29.40 -13.22
CA ALA A 121 -0.87 28.61 -12.44
C ALA A 121 -0.24 27.29 -11.95
N GLN A 122 -0.32 27.01 -10.65
CA GLN A 122 0.24 25.84 -9.98
C GLN A 122 -0.64 24.60 -10.23
N ARG A 123 -0.67 24.19 -11.50
CA ARG A 123 -1.38 23.03 -12.03
C ARG A 123 -0.44 22.20 -12.89
N ARG A 124 -0.98 21.23 -13.63
CA ARG A 124 -0.21 20.36 -14.54
C ARG A 124 0.75 21.18 -15.41
N GLY A 125 2.04 20.87 -15.30
CA GLY A 125 3.09 21.52 -16.09
C GLY A 125 3.74 22.73 -15.43
N PHE A 126 3.36 23.13 -14.21
CA PHE A 126 3.98 24.25 -13.47
C PHE A 126 5.52 24.16 -13.48
N PHE A 127 6.11 23.09 -12.95
CA PHE A 127 7.56 22.91 -12.91
C PHE A 127 8.22 22.83 -14.28
N ARG A 128 7.55 22.21 -15.27
CA ARG A 128 8.09 22.08 -16.63
C ARG A 128 8.18 23.44 -17.32
N ASN A 129 7.16 24.28 -17.15
CA ASN A 129 7.03 25.55 -17.85
C ASN A 129 7.65 26.72 -17.08
N THR A 130 8.14 26.50 -15.85
CA THR A 130 8.75 27.53 -15.01
C THR A 130 10.18 27.12 -14.61
N LEU A 131 10.34 26.33 -13.54
CA LEU A 131 11.62 25.94 -12.96
C LEU A 131 12.54 25.23 -13.96
N ARG A 132 12.04 24.18 -14.64
CA ARG A 132 12.82 23.46 -15.67
C ARG A 132 13.03 24.25 -16.96
N ALA A 133 12.25 25.30 -17.17
CA ALA A 133 12.44 26.23 -18.28
C ALA A 133 13.44 27.35 -17.93
N GLY A 134 13.97 27.40 -16.70
CA GLY A 134 14.93 28.41 -16.25
C GLY A 134 14.34 29.81 -16.10
N LEU A 135 13.01 29.93 -16.00
CA LEU A 135 12.35 31.23 -15.80
C LEU A 135 12.50 31.75 -14.36
N CYS A 136 12.67 30.83 -13.41
CA CYS A 136 12.81 31.07 -11.99
C CYS A 136 13.68 29.99 -11.35
N ASP A 137 14.18 30.26 -10.14
CA ASP A 137 15.19 29.45 -9.47
C ASP A 137 14.62 28.66 -8.28
N VAL A 138 13.52 29.12 -7.69
CA VAL A 138 12.95 28.57 -6.45
C VAL A 138 11.42 28.49 -6.53
N VAL A 139 10.87 27.43 -5.91
CA VAL A 139 9.46 27.32 -5.53
C VAL A 139 9.41 27.23 -4.01
N ILE A 140 8.62 28.07 -3.34
CA ILE A 140 8.64 28.18 -1.87
C ILE A 140 8.07 26.93 -1.19
N GLY A 141 7.01 26.37 -1.75
CA GLY A 141 6.34 25.18 -1.20
C GLY A 141 5.99 24.17 -2.28
N VAL A 142 6.13 22.89 -1.94
CA VAL A 142 5.64 21.77 -2.75
C VAL A 142 4.75 20.90 -1.88
N ALA A 143 3.71 20.31 -2.48
CA ALA A 143 2.88 19.35 -1.77
C ALA A 143 3.71 18.10 -1.42
N GLU A 144 3.41 17.46 -0.29
CA GLU A 144 4.11 16.27 0.19
C GLU A 144 4.03 15.10 -0.81
N GLN A 145 2.92 15.00 -1.54
CA GLN A 145 2.67 13.97 -2.53
C GLN A 145 2.85 14.56 -3.93
N PHE A 146 4.07 14.47 -4.47
CA PHE A 146 4.45 14.97 -5.79
C PHE A 146 4.84 13.84 -6.75
#